data_AF-A0A1Q5QTP7-F1
#
_entry.id   AF-A0A1Q5QTP7-F1
#
_cell.length_a   1.000
_cell.length_b   1.000
_cell.length_c   1.000
_cell.angle_alpha   90.00
_cell.angle_beta   90.00
_cell.angle_gamma   90.00
#
_symmetry.space_group_name_H-M   'P 1'
#
loop_
_entity.id
_entity.type
_entity.pdbx_description
1 polymer ?
#
loop_
_entity_poly.entity_id
_entity_poly.type
_entity_poly.pdbx_seq_one_letter_code
_entity_poly.pdbx_strand_id
1 'polypeptide(L)' 'WRLRFETGQQPDITVAVRMDIQNQRALDYYLLPSIDIASEKLRLAEDNGLAVDCYRFDSLDVLFEFLRPTSIVEAA' A
#
# COMPACT_ATOMS: atom_id res chain seq x y z
N TRP A 1 -2.23 -14.83 -4.47
CA TRP A 1 -2.58 -14.54 -3.06
C TRP A 1 -3.85 -13.71 -3.02
N ARG A 2 -4.62 -13.69 -1.91
CA ARG A 2 -5.81 -12.83 -1.77
C ARG A 2 -5.58 -11.82 -0.66
N LEU A 3 -5.45 -10.55 -1.02
CA LEU A 3 -5.54 -9.45 -0.05
C LEU A 3 -7.00 -9.26 0.34
N ARG A 4 -7.31 -9.39 1.62
CA ARG A 4 -8.63 -9.05 2.17
C ARG A 4 -8.50 -7.74 2.91
N PHE A 5 -9.19 -6.73 2.42
CA PHE A 5 -9.31 -5.44 3.08
C PHE A 5 -10.48 -5.52 4.06
N GLU A 6 -10.26 -5.15 5.32
CA GLU A 6 -11.32 -5.07 6.32
C GLU A 6 -12.27 -3.93 5.96
N THR A 7 -13.52 -4.27 5.64
CA THR A 7 -14.53 -3.35 5.05
C THR A 7 -15.08 -2.27 6.00
N GLY A 8 -14.49 -2.08 7.18
CA GLY A 8 -14.92 -1.09 8.17
C GLY A 8 -14.00 0.14 8.31
N GLN A 9 -12.77 0.05 7.83
CA GLN A 9 -11.79 1.13 7.90
C GLN A 9 -11.61 1.75 6.52
N GLN A 10 -11.64 3.08 6.46
CA GLN A 10 -11.36 3.87 5.26
C GLN A 10 -10.02 4.60 5.43
N PRO A 11 -8.89 3.88 5.47
CA PRO A 11 -7.59 4.52 5.55
C PRO A 11 -7.25 5.17 4.22
N ASP A 12 -6.51 6.27 4.22
CA ASP A 12 -6.02 6.88 2.98
C ASP A 12 -5.01 5.97 2.26
N ILE A 13 -4.19 5.24 3.04
CA ILE A 13 -3.20 4.27 2.56
C ILE A 13 -3.30 2.99 3.40
N THR A 14 -3.43 1.85 2.74
CA THR A 14 -3.33 0.51 3.35
C THR A 14 -1.93 -0.05 3.15
N VAL A 15 -1.29 -0.47 4.24
CA VAL A 15 0.01 -1.17 4.17
C VAL A 15 -0.22 -2.66 4.34
N ALA A 16 0.13 -3.46 3.33
CA ALA A 16 0.15 -4.91 3.43
C ALA A 16 1.59 -5.43 3.47
N VAL A 17 1.87 -6.35 4.41
CA VAL A 17 3.21 -6.92 4.58
C VAL A 17 3.22 -8.34 4.05
N ARG A 18 4.18 -8.63 3.17
CA ARG A 18 4.44 -10.00 2.75
C ARG A 18 5.43 -10.64 3.69
N MET A 19 5.02 -11.71 4.35
CA MET A 19 5.90 -12.46 5.26
C MET A 19 6.57 -13.64 4.55
N ASP A 20 7.69 -14.10 5.10
CA ASP A 20 8.27 -15.39 4.73
C ASP A 20 7.36 -16.57 5.08
N ILE A 21 7.74 -17.77 4.65
CA ILE A 21 6.94 -18.98 4.86
C ILE A 21 6.75 -19.34 6.34
N GLN A 22 7.64 -18.85 7.21
CA GLN A 22 7.58 -19.07 8.65
C GLN A 22 6.80 -17.96 9.37
N ASN A 23 6.33 -16.94 8.65
CA ASN A 23 5.72 -15.73 9.17
C ASN A 23 6.60 -14.97 10.17
N GLN A 24 7.92 -15.02 10.01
CA GLN A 24 8.87 -14.41 10.97
C GLN A 24 9.48 -13.13 10.43
N ARG A 25 9.73 -13.06 9.12
CA ARG A 25 10.37 -11.90 8.51
C ARG A 25 9.52 -11.32 7.39
N ALA A 26 9.42 -9.98 7.38
CA ALA A 26 8.87 -9.26 6.24
C ALA A 26 9.83 -9.40 5.04
N LEU A 27 9.27 -9.70 3.88
CA LEU A 27 9.97 -9.77 2.60
C LEU A 27 9.87 -8.45 1.85
N ASP A 28 8.67 -7.85 1.85
CA ASP A 28 8.38 -6.56 1.22
C ASP A 28 7.02 -6.02 1.68
N TYR A 29 6.73 -4.80 1.24
CA TYR A 29 5.59 -4.00 1.64
C TYR A 29 4.82 -3.53 0.42
N TYR A 30 3.49 -3.62 0.49
CA TYR A 30 2.61 -3.01 -0.49
C TYR A 30 1.96 -1.76 0.11
N LEU A 31 2.15 -0.61 -0.54
CA LEU A 31 1.53 0.67 -0.14
C LEU A 31 0.36 0.97 -1.07
N LEU A 32 -0.86 0.68 -0.62
CA LEU A 32 -2.05 0.67 -1.46
C LEU A 32 -2.95 1.87 -1.10
N PRO A 33 -3.04 2.90 -1.95
CA PRO A 33 -3.90 4.05 -1.68
C PRO A 33 -5.38 3.68 -1.87
N SER A 34 -6.26 4.28 -1.07
CA SER A 34 -7.70 3.97 -1.06
C SER A 34 -8.38 4.21 -2.40
N ILE A 35 -7.95 5.24 -3.13
CA ILE A 35 -8.48 5.59 -4.46
C ILE A 35 -8.27 4.47 -5.48
N ASP A 36 -7.15 3.76 -5.40
CA ASP A 36 -6.82 2.67 -6.34
C ASP A 36 -7.40 1.33 -5.89
N ILE A 37 -7.56 1.10 -4.58
CA ILE A 37 -8.26 -0.08 -4.03
C ILE A 37 -9.77 -0.06 -4.35
N ALA A 38 -10.39 1.12 -4.30
CA ALA A 38 -11.80 1.31 -4.62
C ALA A 38 -12.07 1.14 -6.13
N SER A 39 -11.05 1.29 -6.97
CA SER A 39 -11.13 1.06 -8.41
C SER A 39 -11.27 -0.43 -8.74
N GLU A 40 -12.08 -0.75 -9.76
CA GLU A 40 -12.21 -2.12 -10.30
C GLU A 40 -10.88 -2.71 -10.79
N LYS A 41 -9.86 -1.88 -11.02
CA LYS A 41 -8.50 -2.28 -11.44
C LYS A 41 -7.82 -3.26 -10.48
N LEU A 42 -8.03 -3.11 -9.16
CA LEU A 42 -7.44 -4.00 -8.15
C LEU A 42 -8.34 -5.23 -7.87
N ARG A 43 -9.63 -5.17 -8.23
CA ARG A 43 -10.62 -6.24 -8.00
C ARG A 43 -10.75 -7.24 -9.15
N LEU A 44 -10.50 -6.82 -10.40
CA LEU A 44 -10.65 -7.65 -11.61
C LEU A 44 -9.43 -8.49 -11.96
N ALA A 45 -8.30 -8.29 -11.29
CA ALA A 45 -7.11 -9.08 -11.53
C ALA A 45 -7.18 -10.40 -10.74
N GLU A 46 -7.85 -11.41 -11.29
CA GLU A 46 -7.52 -12.81 -10.91
C GLU A 46 -6.02 -13.11 -11.19
N ASP A 47 -5.39 -12.27 -12.03
CA ASP A 47 -3.96 -12.22 -12.34
C ASP A 47 -3.29 -10.95 -11.75
N ASN A 48 -3.22 -10.88 -10.42
CA ASN A 48 -2.76 -9.72 -9.62
C ASN A 48 -1.31 -9.24 -9.86
N GLY A 49 -0.54 -9.86 -10.75
CA GLY A 49 0.90 -9.60 -10.89
C GLY A 49 1.21 -8.14 -11.21
N LEU A 50 0.75 -7.63 -12.36
CA LEU A 50 1.27 -6.36 -12.87
C LEU A 50 0.79 -5.11 -12.11
N ALA A 51 -0.48 -5.07 -11.70
CA ALA A 51 -1.05 -3.86 -11.10
C ALA A 51 -0.65 -3.68 -9.63
N VAL A 52 -0.47 -4.79 -8.89
CA VAL A 52 -0.11 -4.77 -7.48
C VAL A 52 1.40 -4.61 -7.30
N ASP A 53 2.22 -5.13 -8.24
CA ASP A 53 3.67 -4.96 -8.22
C ASP A 53 4.11 -3.49 -8.32
N CYS A 54 3.32 -2.61 -8.96
CA CYS A 54 3.58 -1.16 -8.97
C CYS A 54 3.56 -0.51 -7.58
N TYR A 55 2.94 -1.17 -6.59
CA TYR A 55 2.84 -0.70 -5.21
C TYR A 55 3.79 -1.44 -4.26
N ARG A 56 4.69 -2.29 -4.77
CA ARG A 56 5.63 -3.08 -3.98
C ARG A 56 6.90 -2.30 -3.70
N PHE A 57 7.32 -2.30 -2.43
CA PHE A 57 8.52 -1.65 -1.95
C PHE A 57 9.31 -2.57 -1.02
N ASP A 58 10.64 -2.48 -1.07
CA ASP A 58 11.52 -3.27 -0.22
C ASP A 58 11.56 -2.76 1.23
N SER A 59 11.24 -1.48 1.45
CA SER A 59 11.17 -0.84 2.78
C SER A 59 10.00 0.15 2.87
N LEU A 60 9.69 0.58 4.09
CA LEU A 60 8.70 1.63 4.38
C LEU A 60 9.28 3.05 4.29
N ASP A 61 10.53 3.22 3.87
CA ASP A 61 11.18 4.53 3.85
C ASP A 61 10.41 5.54 2.98
N VAL A 62 9.90 5.07 1.82
CA VAL A 62 9.07 5.87 0.91
C VAL A 62 7.81 6.39 1.61
N LEU A 63 7.15 5.57 2.43
CA LEU A 63 5.99 6.01 3.21
C LEU A 63 6.40 7.09 4.21
N PHE A 64 7.52 6.90 4.91
CA PHE A 64 8.00 7.89 5.88
C PHE A 64 8.43 9.21 5.23
N GLU A 65 9.01 9.17 4.03
CA GLU A 65 9.28 10.38 3.23
C GLU A 65 7.99 11.13 2.91
N PHE A 66 6.93 10.45 2.48
CA PHE A 66 5.63 11.08 2.21
C PHE A 66 4.95 11.66 3.47
N LEU A 67 5.18 11.04 4.62
CA LEU A 67 4.64 11.50 5.90
C LEU A 67 5.44 12.64 6.52
N ARG A 68 6.57 13.07 5.92
CA ARG A 68 7.36 14.17 6.45
C ARG A 68 6.51 15.45 6.47
N PRO A 69 6.42 16.13 7.63
CA PRO A 69 5.76 17.43 7.70
C PRO A 69 6.44 18.40 6.75
N THR A 70 5.68 18.95 5.81
CA THR A 70 6.15 20.03 4.94
C THR A 70 5.66 21.34 5.52
N SER A 71 6.59 22.27 5.78
CA SER A 71 6.23 23.62 6.16
C SER A 71 5.64 24.32 4.95
N ILE A 72 4.34 24.63 5.01
CA ILE A 72 3.67 25.45 4.02
C ILE A 72 3.80 26.88 4.53
N VAL A 73 4.58 27.70 3.82
CA VAL A 73 4.65 29.14 4.09
C VAL A 73 3.37 29.77 3.56
N GLU A 74 2.72 30.59 4.38
CA GLU A 74 1.54 31.35 3.98
C GLU A 74 1.86 32.20 2.74
N ALA A 75 1.07 32.05 1.68
CA ALA A 75 1.21 32.88 0.49
C ALA A 75 0.74 34.30 0.85
N ALA A 76 1.65 35.27 0.73
CA ALA A 76 1.41 36.69 1.02
C ALA A 76 0.52 37.38 -0.02
#